data_AF-A0A534K5Q4-F1
#
_entry.id   AF-A0A534K5Q4-F1
#
_cell.length_a   1.000
_cell.length_b   1.000
_cell.length_c   1.000
_cell.angle_alpha   90.00
_cell.angle_beta   90.00
_cell.angle_gamma   90.00
#
_symmetry.space_group_name_H-M   'P 1'
#
loop_
_entity.id
_entity.type
_entity.pdbx_description
1 polymer ?
#
loop_
_entity_poly.entity_id
_entity_poly.type
_entity_poly.pdbx_seq_one_letter_code
_entity_poly.pdbx_strand_id
1 'polypeptide(L)'
;MGSHLGDDGRGRTPITRPRERPRGVRFHPGALRNDVVIPLYDLPGLLGGAREERMRSGVTSGATPDVTEPRKLLNRGREFLPRIRVSRYPRPSTFSIVAFDPKTKDLGVAVESKFVAVGAVVPIAAARVGAIATQASANTAYGPKALAMLKRGVLPKDVVKRLLQSDKEAAQRQVGIVDARGRAASYTGNECFAWAGHVVGKNFAAQGNILAGEDVVKAMAHSFEVTEGDLPVRLLAALSAGQRAG
;
A
#
# COMPACT_ATOMS: atom_id res chain seq x y z
N MET A 1 57.70 19.77 66.51
CA MET A 1 57.33 18.33 66.37
C MET A 1 56.10 18.32 65.47
N GLY A 2 56.07 17.81 64.23
CA GLY A 2 56.89 16.76 63.59
C GLY A 2 56.63 15.41 64.27
N SER A 3 56.22 14.30 63.64
CA SER A 3 55.99 13.93 62.21
C SER A 3 55.01 12.72 62.14
N HIS A 4 54.59 12.06 61.04
CA HIS A 4 54.87 12.09 59.59
C HIS A 4 53.71 11.45 58.78
N LEU A 5 53.53 11.87 57.52
CA LEU A 5 53.25 11.13 56.25
C LEU A 5 52.43 9.81 56.20
N GLY A 6 51.49 9.76 55.25
CA GLY A 6 50.85 8.55 54.68
C GLY A 6 49.81 8.93 53.60
N ASP A 7 50.00 8.46 52.36
CA ASP A 7 49.21 8.83 51.16
C ASP A 7 48.11 7.79 50.84
N ASP A 8 47.43 8.00 49.70
CA ASP A 8 46.58 7.10 48.92
C ASP A 8 45.09 6.96 49.29
N GLY A 9 44.23 7.26 48.29
CA GLY A 9 42.79 6.99 48.39
C GLY A 9 41.85 7.92 47.61
N ARG A 10 42.11 8.22 46.32
CA ARG A 10 41.17 8.98 45.47
C ARG A 10 39.92 8.17 45.08
N GLY A 11 39.05 7.91 46.06
CA GLY A 11 37.74 7.27 45.88
C GLY A 11 36.71 8.20 45.23
N ARG A 12 36.85 8.49 43.93
CA ARG A 12 35.76 9.08 43.14
C ARG A 12 34.73 8.00 42.81
N THR A 13 33.62 7.96 43.55
CA THR A 13 32.44 7.19 43.16
C THR A 13 31.96 7.64 41.77
N PRO A 14 31.73 6.70 40.82
CA PRO A 14 31.25 7.07 39.50
C PRO A 14 29.78 7.46 39.59
N ILE A 15 29.48 8.76 39.49
CA ILE A 15 28.11 9.25 39.28
C ILE A 15 27.68 8.80 37.87
N THR A 16 26.98 7.67 37.82
CA THR A 16 26.36 7.14 36.61
C THR A 16 25.27 8.09 36.16
N ARG A 17 25.56 8.86 35.10
CA ARG A 17 24.55 9.73 34.46
C ARG A 17 23.36 8.87 34.02
N PRO A 18 22.12 9.20 34.41
CA PRO A 18 20.95 8.61 33.77
C PRO A 18 21.02 8.93 32.27
N ARG A 19 21.00 7.91 31.42
CA ARG A 19 20.75 8.11 29.99
C ARG A 19 19.28 8.50 29.84
N GLU A 20 19.00 9.80 29.85
CA GLU A 20 17.72 10.31 29.34
C GLU A 20 17.55 9.78 27.92
N ARG A 21 16.57 8.90 27.72
CA ARG A 21 16.09 8.58 26.38
C ARG A 21 15.38 9.84 25.84
N PRO A 22 15.48 10.17 24.54
CA PRO A 22 14.81 11.33 23.98
C PRO A 22 13.31 11.28 24.32
N ARG A 23 12.82 12.37 24.92
CA ARG A 23 11.48 12.47 25.46
C ARG A 23 10.48 12.37 24.31
N GLY A 24 9.42 11.59 24.52
CA GLY A 24 8.40 11.34 23.48
C GLY A 24 7.75 12.63 22.97
N VAL A 25 7.33 12.60 21.71
CA VAL A 25 6.60 13.70 21.05
C VAL A 25 5.32 13.99 21.85
N ARG A 26 5.27 15.14 22.53
CA ARG A 26 4.02 15.64 23.10
C ARG A 26 3.15 16.19 21.97
N PHE A 27 2.04 15.52 21.68
CA PHE A 27 0.93 16.14 20.97
C PHE A 27 0.17 17.05 21.94
N HIS A 28 -0.02 18.32 21.57
CA HIS A 28 -0.85 19.24 22.36
C HIS A 28 -2.34 18.88 22.20
N PRO A 29 -3.14 18.84 23.29
CA PRO A 29 -4.57 18.57 23.19
C PRO A 29 -5.30 19.83 22.73
N GLY A 30 -5.67 19.88 21.46
CA GLY A 30 -6.46 20.96 20.88
C GLY A 30 -6.70 20.78 19.38
N ALA A 31 -7.93 20.44 18.99
CA ALA A 31 -8.40 20.33 17.61
C ALA A 31 -7.75 19.25 16.72
N LEU A 32 -7.84 17.97 17.14
CA LEU A 32 -7.92 16.86 16.21
C LEU A 32 -9.33 16.24 16.29
N ARG A 33 -10.03 16.22 15.15
CA ARG A 33 -11.39 15.69 15.04
C ARG A 33 -11.37 14.17 15.26
N ASN A 34 -12.54 13.63 15.62
CA ASN A 34 -12.81 12.20 15.43
C ASN A 34 -12.42 11.78 14.00
N ASP A 35 -12.04 10.52 13.82
CA ASP A 35 -11.62 9.90 12.54
C ASP A 35 -10.13 10.06 12.19
N VAL A 36 -9.25 9.34 12.92
CA VAL A 36 -7.90 9.01 12.44
C VAL A 36 -7.87 7.56 11.96
N VAL A 37 -7.70 7.39 10.65
CA VAL A 37 -7.22 6.14 10.03
C VAL A 37 -5.73 6.34 9.78
N ILE A 38 -4.90 5.35 10.12
CA ILE A 38 -3.45 5.43 9.88
C ILE A 38 -3.12 4.74 8.54
N PRO A 39 -2.92 5.48 7.43
CA PRO A 39 -2.25 4.90 6.27
C PRO A 39 -0.77 4.72 6.61
N LEU A 40 -0.34 3.46 6.64
CA LEU A 40 1.08 3.12 6.79
C LEU A 40 1.71 3.04 5.40
N TYR A 41 2.83 3.71 5.22
CA TYR A 41 3.60 3.75 3.99
C TYR A 41 5.00 3.22 4.26
N ASP A 42 5.54 2.41 3.34
CA ASP A 42 6.98 2.19 3.24
C ASP A 42 7.58 3.21 2.25
N LEU A 43 8.75 3.75 2.57
CA LEU A 43 9.45 4.77 1.80
C LEU A 43 10.89 4.33 1.56
N PRO A 44 11.16 3.56 0.48
CA PRO A 44 12.52 3.20 0.14
C PRO A 44 13.28 4.41 -0.46
N GLY A 45 14.38 4.80 0.19
CA GLY A 45 15.49 5.49 -0.48
C GLY A 45 15.56 7.02 -0.37
N LEU A 46 15.56 7.58 0.84
CA LEU A 46 16.14 8.91 1.06
C LEU A 46 17.59 8.77 1.55
N LEU A 47 18.56 8.82 0.61
CA LEU A 47 20.01 9.12 0.74
C LEU A 47 20.80 8.39 -0.37
N GLY A 48 21.12 9.10 -1.46
CA GLY A 48 21.94 8.59 -2.56
C GLY A 48 22.02 9.63 -3.68
N GLY A 49 23.13 10.38 -3.74
CA GLY A 49 23.23 11.57 -4.59
C GLY A 49 23.26 11.27 -6.09
N ALA A 50 22.47 12.03 -6.86
CA ALA A 50 22.57 12.03 -8.32
C ALA A 50 23.88 12.66 -8.78
N ARG A 51 24.64 11.95 -9.62
CA ARG A 51 25.64 12.56 -10.51
C ARG A 51 25.01 12.79 -11.87
N GLU A 52 25.21 13.99 -12.40
CA GLU A 52 24.60 14.49 -13.63
C GLU A 52 25.55 14.25 -14.81
N GLU A 53 25.18 13.40 -15.75
CA GLU A 53 26.00 13.08 -16.93
C GLU A 53 25.46 13.78 -18.18
N ARG A 54 26.27 14.70 -18.75
CA ARG A 54 25.85 15.58 -19.85
C ARG A 54 25.91 14.86 -21.20
N MET A 55 24.75 14.65 -21.82
CA MET A 55 24.70 14.22 -23.21
C MET A 55 25.02 15.40 -24.15
N ARG A 56 26.05 15.28 -25.00
CA ARG A 56 26.44 16.31 -25.96
C ARG A 56 25.48 16.34 -27.15
N SER A 57 25.07 17.54 -27.56
CA SER A 57 24.29 17.77 -28.78
C SER A 57 25.17 17.72 -30.03
N GLY A 58 24.89 16.78 -30.92
CA GLY A 58 25.39 16.78 -32.30
C GLY A 58 24.28 17.19 -33.25
N VAL A 59 24.27 18.45 -33.70
CA VAL A 59 23.37 18.92 -34.76
C VAL A 59 24.12 18.83 -36.10
N THR A 60 23.54 18.13 -37.07
CA THR A 60 23.91 18.25 -38.48
C THR A 60 22.66 18.60 -39.28
N SER A 61 22.82 19.52 -40.24
CA SER A 61 21.72 20.06 -41.04
C SER A 61 21.32 19.11 -42.17
N GLY A 62 20.01 18.90 -42.34
CA GLY A 62 19.39 18.19 -43.46
C GLY A 62 18.16 18.95 -43.93
N ALA A 63 17.94 18.99 -45.25
CA ALA A 63 17.01 19.92 -45.90
C ALA A 63 15.52 19.69 -45.56
N THR A 64 14.75 20.77 -45.62
CA THR A 64 13.28 20.76 -45.50
C THR A 64 12.63 20.16 -46.74
N PRO A 65 11.78 19.12 -46.64
CA PRO A 65 11.06 18.57 -47.77
C PRO A 65 9.82 19.40 -48.14
N ASP A 66 9.53 19.47 -49.44
CA ASP A 66 8.33 20.07 -50.03
C ASP A 66 7.05 19.29 -49.64
N VAL A 67 5.94 20.01 -49.43
CA VAL A 67 4.69 19.52 -48.80
C VAL A 67 3.48 19.52 -49.74
N THR A 68 3.69 19.51 -51.06
CA THR A 68 2.64 19.75 -52.07
C THR A 68 1.75 18.55 -52.44
N GLU A 69 2.00 17.31 -51.98
CA GLU A 69 1.22 16.10 -52.38
C GLU A 69 0.78 15.20 -51.19
N PRO A 70 -0.41 15.42 -50.59
CA PRO A 70 -0.86 14.67 -49.40
C PRO A 70 -1.10 13.16 -49.60
N ARG A 71 -1.36 12.70 -50.83
CA ARG A 71 -1.77 11.30 -51.09
C ARG A 71 -0.62 10.30 -51.22
N LYS A 72 0.62 10.74 -51.48
CA LYS A 72 1.78 9.83 -51.67
C LYS A 72 2.43 9.37 -50.36
N LEU A 73 2.27 10.10 -49.25
CA LEU A 73 2.75 9.66 -47.93
C LEU A 73 2.00 8.42 -47.40
N LEU A 74 0.69 8.34 -47.65
CA LEU A 74 -0.19 7.37 -46.98
C LEU A 74 0.11 5.91 -47.37
N ASN A 75 0.56 5.66 -48.60
CA ASN A 75 0.82 4.30 -49.10
C ASN A 75 2.24 3.79 -48.83
N ARG A 76 3.23 4.65 -48.54
CA ARG A 76 4.58 4.21 -48.10
C ARG A 76 4.67 3.92 -46.60
N GLY A 77 3.74 4.45 -45.79
CA GLY A 77 3.74 4.26 -44.34
C GLY A 77 3.36 2.84 -43.85
N ARG A 78 2.88 1.95 -44.73
CA ARG A 78 2.38 0.61 -44.31
C ARG A 78 3.45 -0.48 -44.21
N GLU A 79 4.62 -0.31 -44.83
CA GLU A 79 5.70 -1.30 -44.80
C GLU A 79 6.79 -0.97 -43.76
N PHE A 80 6.78 0.23 -43.19
CA PHE A 80 7.84 0.73 -42.29
C PHE A 80 7.40 1.05 -40.86
N LEU A 81 6.19 0.63 -40.45
CA LEU A 81 5.79 0.68 -39.05
C LEU A 81 6.15 -0.64 -38.37
N PRO A 82 7.21 -0.71 -37.52
CA PRO A 82 7.42 -1.89 -36.70
C PRO A 82 6.18 -2.09 -35.83
N ARG A 83 5.73 -3.35 -35.68
CA ARG A 83 4.66 -3.71 -34.75
C ARG A 83 5.01 -3.15 -33.38
N ILE A 84 4.35 -2.05 -32.98
CA ILE A 84 4.54 -1.42 -31.67
C ILE A 84 4.12 -2.47 -30.64
N ARG A 85 5.12 -3.13 -30.04
CA ARG A 85 4.87 -4.04 -28.92
C ARG A 85 4.32 -3.19 -27.79
N VAL A 86 3.04 -3.41 -27.48
CA VAL A 86 2.34 -2.74 -26.38
C VAL A 86 3.21 -2.85 -25.13
N SER A 87 3.47 -1.69 -24.52
CA SER A 87 4.28 -1.42 -23.32
C SER A 87 4.96 -2.62 -22.64
N ARG A 88 6.30 -2.64 -22.66
CA ARG A 88 7.13 -3.53 -21.82
C ARG A 88 7.25 -3.09 -20.36
N TYR A 89 6.52 -2.06 -19.91
CA TYR A 89 6.54 -1.70 -18.49
C TYR A 89 5.79 -2.79 -17.68
N PRO A 90 6.43 -3.38 -16.65
CA PRO A 90 5.73 -4.32 -15.78
C PRO A 90 4.55 -3.61 -15.12
N ARG A 91 3.36 -4.21 -15.19
CA ARG A 91 2.19 -3.67 -14.50
C ARG A 91 2.46 -3.66 -13.00
N PRO A 92 2.03 -2.62 -12.26
CA PRO A 92 2.38 -2.51 -10.85
C PRO A 92 1.66 -3.58 -10.02
N SER A 93 2.45 -4.52 -9.47
CA SER A 93 2.00 -5.48 -8.45
C SER A 93 1.37 -4.73 -7.28
N THR A 94 0.23 -5.22 -6.79
CA THR A 94 -0.48 -4.61 -5.67
C THR A 94 -1.05 -5.69 -4.75
N PHE A 95 -0.78 -5.59 -3.45
CA PHE A 95 -1.42 -6.41 -2.43
C PHE A 95 -1.85 -5.56 -1.23
N SER A 96 -2.93 -5.98 -0.58
CA SER A 96 -3.56 -5.25 0.52
C SER A 96 -4.20 -6.18 1.54
N ILE A 97 -4.42 -5.65 2.73
CA ILE A 97 -5.20 -6.29 3.78
C ILE A 97 -6.10 -5.26 4.46
N VAL A 98 -7.37 -5.62 4.64
CA VAL A 98 -8.33 -4.91 5.49
C VAL A 98 -8.57 -5.73 6.74
N ALA A 99 -8.58 -5.11 7.92
CA ALA A 99 -8.78 -5.85 9.16
C ALA A 99 -9.47 -5.04 10.28
N PHE A 100 -10.02 -5.78 11.23
CA PHE A 100 -10.68 -5.31 12.44
C PHE A 100 -10.03 -5.95 13.68
N ASP A 101 -9.80 -5.17 14.73
CA ASP A 101 -9.37 -5.69 16.01
C ASP A 101 -10.56 -5.86 16.98
N PRO A 102 -10.91 -7.08 17.41
CA PRO A 102 -12.02 -7.30 18.32
C PRO A 102 -11.74 -6.81 19.76
N LYS A 103 -10.49 -6.54 20.15
CA LYS A 103 -10.12 -5.99 21.46
C LYS A 103 -10.34 -4.48 21.50
N THR A 104 -9.65 -3.73 20.64
CA THR A 104 -9.69 -2.26 20.62
C THR A 104 -10.87 -1.68 19.82
N LYS A 105 -11.49 -2.49 18.95
CA LYS A 105 -12.50 -2.10 17.94
C LYS A 105 -11.94 -1.27 16.78
N ASP A 106 -10.62 -1.25 16.61
CA ASP A 106 -9.97 -0.54 15.51
C ASP A 106 -10.27 -1.20 14.16
N LEU A 107 -10.20 -0.37 13.12
CA LEU A 107 -10.35 -0.74 11.72
C LEU A 107 -9.16 -0.19 10.95
N GLY A 108 -8.56 -1.02 10.10
CA GLY A 108 -7.36 -0.64 9.36
C GLY A 108 -7.33 -1.22 7.96
N VAL A 109 -6.59 -0.52 7.10
CA VAL A 109 -6.20 -0.97 5.76
C VAL A 109 -4.70 -0.77 5.64
N ALA A 110 -4.00 -1.76 5.10
CA ALA A 110 -2.62 -1.62 4.66
C ALA A 110 -2.51 -2.11 3.22
N VAL A 111 -1.69 -1.43 2.42
CA VAL A 111 -1.51 -1.72 0.99
C VAL A 111 -0.06 -1.44 0.61
N GLU A 112 0.50 -2.32 -0.22
CA GLU A 112 1.78 -2.13 -0.86
C GLU A 112 1.60 -2.25 -2.38
N SER A 113 2.27 -1.37 -3.13
CA SER A 113 2.16 -1.37 -4.59
C SER A 113 3.33 -0.69 -5.26
N LYS A 114 3.63 -1.13 -6.48
CA LYS A 114 4.51 -0.41 -7.43
C LYS A 114 3.76 0.75 -8.13
N PHE A 115 2.48 1.00 -7.81
CA PHE A 115 1.68 2.13 -8.29
C PHE A 115 1.92 3.36 -7.41
N VAL A 116 2.28 4.47 -8.04
CA VAL A 116 2.58 5.75 -7.36
C VAL A 116 1.33 6.26 -6.63
N ALA A 117 1.49 6.66 -5.36
CA ALA A 117 0.43 7.20 -4.51
C ALA A 117 -0.80 6.25 -4.32
N VAL A 118 -0.58 4.93 -4.27
CA VAL A 118 -1.64 3.92 -4.04
C VAL A 118 -2.55 4.22 -2.83
N GLY A 119 -2.02 4.87 -1.79
CA GLY A 119 -2.78 5.29 -0.60
C GLY A 119 -3.91 6.30 -0.85
N ALA A 120 -3.92 6.98 -2.01
CA ALA A 120 -5.03 7.86 -2.41
C ALA A 120 -6.19 7.13 -3.12
N VAL A 121 -5.99 5.85 -3.49
CA VAL A 121 -6.93 5.08 -4.32
C VAL A 121 -7.48 3.85 -3.58
N VAL A 122 -6.59 3.05 -3.00
CA VAL A 122 -6.94 1.72 -2.47
C VAL A 122 -7.59 1.77 -1.09
N PRO A 123 -7.01 2.42 -0.06
CA PRO A 123 -7.53 2.33 1.30
C PRO A 123 -8.66 3.35 1.56
N ILE A 124 -9.84 2.85 1.90
CA ILE A 124 -10.95 3.65 2.40
C ILE A 124 -11.46 3.02 3.71
N ALA A 125 -11.49 3.76 4.81
CA ALA A 125 -12.07 3.30 6.06
C ALA A 125 -12.83 4.41 6.78
N ALA A 126 -13.77 4.03 7.64
CA ALA A 126 -14.43 4.94 8.57
C ALA A 126 -14.62 4.25 9.92
N ALA A 127 -14.29 4.99 10.99
CA ALA A 127 -14.36 4.51 12.36
C ALA A 127 -15.77 3.97 12.67
N ARG A 128 -15.82 2.81 13.37
CA ARG A 128 -17.08 2.15 13.78
C ARG A 128 -18.00 1.72 12.61
N VAL A 129 -17.54 1.79 11.35
CA VAL A 129 -18.29 1.35 10.16
C VAL A 129 -17.60 0.17 9.47
N GLY A 130 -16.40 0.38 8.95
CA GLY A 130 -15.64 -0.65 8.23
C GLY A 130 -14.39 -0.11 7.53
N ALA A 131 -13.65 -1.03 6.91
CA ALA A 131 -12.44 -0.79 6.15
C ALA A 131 -12.48 -1.54 4.81
N ILE A 132 -12.07 -0.87 3.74
CA ILE A 132 -12.19 -1.30 2.34
C ILE A 132 -10.86 -1.08 1.62
N ALA A 133 -10.46 -2.05 0.81
CA ALA A 133 -9.40 -1.94 -0.18
C ALA A 133 -10.01 -2.16 -1.58
N THR A 134 -9.92 -1.20 -2.50
CA THR A 134 -10.38 -1.38 -3.90
C THR A 134 -9.21 -1.19 -4.87
N GLN A 135 -8.94 -2.21 -5.69
CA GLN A 135 -7.71 -2.31 -6.50
C GLN A 135 -7.91 -3.10 -7.80
N ALA A 136 -6.80 -3.47 -8.46
CA ALA A 136 -6.73 -3.89 -9.87
C ALA A 136 -7.19 -2.74 -10.79
N SER A 137 -8.15 -2.93 -11.70
CA SER A 137 -8.82 -1.83 -12.41
C SER A 137 -9.75 -1.08 -11.45
N ALA A 138 -9.18 -0.38 -10.46
CA ALA A 138 -9.88 0.10 -9.26
C ALA A 138 -11.08 1.01 -9.56
N ASN A 139 -12.19 0.79 -8.86
CA ASN A 139 -13.36 1.66 -8.90
C ASN A 139 -13.46 2.42 -7.57
N THR A 140 -12.98 3.67 -7.53
CA THR A 140 -12.93 4.48 -6.30
C THR A 140 -14.31 4.72 -5.68
N ALA A 141 -15.40 4.62 -6.45
CA ALA A 141 -16.75 4.71 -5.91
C ALA A 141 -17.14 3.51 -5.02
N TYR A 142 -16.40 2.39 -5.07
CA TYR A 142 -16.66 1.23 -4.21
C TYR A 142 -16.50 1.56 -2.73
N GLY A 143 -15.47 2.32 -2.33
CA GLY A 143 -15.22 2.67 -0.92
C GLY A 143 -16.39 3.41 -0.27
N PRO A 144 -16.80 4.59 -0.77
CA PRO A 144 -17.94 5.34 -0.23
C PRO A 144 -19.26 4.57 -0.28
N LYS A 145 -19.54 3.84 -1.38
CA LYS A 145 -20.75 3.01 -1.50
C LYS A 145 -20.77 1.87 -0.48
N ALA A 146 -19.64 1.20 -0.27
CA ALA A 146 -19.47 0.15 0.73
C ALA A 146 -19.70 0.67 2.14
N LEU A 147 -19.01 1.76 2.53
CA LEU A 147 -19.19 2.38 3.85
C LEU A 147 -20.65 2.80 4.10
N ALA A 148 -21.32 3.38 3.11
CA ALA A 148 -22.73 3.76 3.22
C ALA A 148 -23.66 2.55 3.46
N MET A 149 -23.37 1.39 2.85
CA MET A 149 -24.12 0.16 3.08
C MET A 149 -23.77 -0.50 4.42
N LEU A 150 -22.48 -0.56 4.80
CA LEU A 150 -22.03 -1.08 6.10
C LEU A 150 -22.61 -0.27 7.27
N LYS A 151 -22.67 1.06 7.14
CA LYS A 151 -23.29 1.97 8.13
C LYS A 151 -24.79 1.69 8.33
N ARG A 152 -25.45 1.12 7.32
CA ARG A 152 -26.86 0.65 7.37
C ARG A 152 -27.00 -0.81 7.82
N GLY A 153 -25.92 -1.46 8.25
CA GLY A 153 -25.91 -2.83 8.76
C GLY A 153 -25.88 -3.93 7.68
N VAL A 154 -25.75 -3.58 6.39
CA VAL A 154 -25.64 -4.57 5.30
C VAL A 154 -24.37 -5.40 5.49
N LEU A 155 -24.45 -6.72 5.31
CA LEU A 155 -23.29 -7.60 5.51
C LEU A 155 -22.23 -7.38 4.42
N PRO A 156 -20.93 -7.48 4.73
CA PRO A 156 -19.84 -7.35 3.74
C PRO A 156 -20.02 -8.18 2.47
N LYS A 157 -20.53 -9.43 2.57
CA LYS A 157 -20.82 -10.29 1.41
C LYS A 157 -21.92 -9.70 0.51
N ASP A 158 -22.98 -9.14 1.10
CA ASP A 158 -24.06 -8.48 0.37
C ASP A 158 -23.64 -7.13 -0.20
N VAL A 159 -22.74 -6.40 0.49
CA VAL A 159 -22.09 -5.20 -0.03
C VAL A 159 -21.32 -5.53 -1.30
N VAL A 160 -20.43 -6.52 -1.26
CA VAL A 160 -19.69 -7.00 -2.44
C VAL A 160 -20.66 -7.36 -3.57
N LYS A 161 -21.68 -8.19 -3.31
CA LYS A 161 -22.68 -8.57 -4.32
C LYS A 161 -23.35 -7.36 -4.98
N ARG A 162 -23.78 -6.36 -4.19
CA ARG A 162 -24.45 -5.14 -4.68
C ARG A 162 -23.51 -4.24 -5.49
N LEU A 163 -22.24 -4.13 -5.10
CA LEU A 163 -21.23 -3.38 -5.86
C LEU A 163 -21.07 -3.99 -7.26
N LEU A 164 -20.83 -5.31 -7.32
CA LEU A 164 -20.61 -6.04 -8.58
C LEU A 164 -21.83 -5.99 -9.50
N GLN A 165 -23.05 -6.12 -8.96
CA GLN A 165 -24.29 -5.98 -9.74
C GLN A 165 -24.45 -4.60 -10.40
N SER A 166 -23.74 -3.58 -9.92
CA SER A 166 -23.79 -2.20 -10.44
C SER A 166 -22.60 -1.82 -11.34
N ASP A 167 -21.63 -2.71 -11.54
CA ASP A 167 -20.39 -2.43 -12.28
C ASP A 167 -20.24 -3.38 -13.47
N LYS A 168 -20.32 -2.84 -14.69
CA LYS A 168 -20.19 -3.63 -15.93
C LYS A 168 -18.78 -4.20 -16.12
N GLU A 169 -17.78 -3.61 -15.48
CA GLU A 169 -16.38 -4.06 -15.54
C GLU A 169 -16.01 -4.82 -14.24
N ALA A 170 -17.00 -5.31 -13.49
CA ALA A 170 -16.82 -6.09 -12.25
C ALA A 170 -15.72 -7.17 -12.38
N ALA A 171 -15.65 -7.86 -13.52
CA ALA A 171 -14.65 -8.89 -13.83
C ALA A 171 -13.18 -8.43 -13.74
N GLN A 172 -12.92 -7.12 -13.79
CA GLN A 172 -11.57 -6.53 -13.71
C GLN A 172 -11.26 -5.92 -12.34
N ARG A 173 -12.23 -5.90 -11.42
CA ARG A 173 -12.12 -5.30 -10.09
C ARG A 173 -11.61 -6.31 -9.07
N GLN A 174 -10.85 -5.82 -8.09
CA GLN A 174 -10.55 -6.54 -6.86
C GLN A 174 -10.97 -5.68 -5.66
N VAL A 175 -11.62 -6.28 -4.67
CA VAL A 175 -12.08 -5.56 -3.47
C VAL A 175 -12.02 -6.41 -2.21
N GLY A 176 -11.47 -5.85 -1.14
CA GLY A 176 -11.53 -6.38 0.23
C GLY A 176 -12.41 -5.51 1.11
N ILE A 177 -13.23 -6.12 1.98
CA ILE A 177 -14.11 -5.41 2.92
C ILE A 177 -14.10 -6.13 4.28
N VAL A 178 -13.96 -5.36 5.36
CA VAL A 178 -14.28 -5.78 6.74
C VAL A 178 -15.18 -4.74 7.40
N ASP A 179 -16.12 -5.16 8.25
CA ASP A 179 -16.98 -4.27 9.03
C ASP A 179 -16.52 -4.12 10.49
N ALA A 180 -17.11 -3.15 11.20
CA ALA A 180 -16.87 -2.91 12.62
C ALA A 180 -17.36 -4.03 13.57
N ARG A 181 -17.69 -5.22 13.05
CA ARG A 181 -17.97 -6.44 13.81
C ARG A 181 -17.03 -7.59 13.44
N GLY A 182 -15.99 -7.33 12.62
CA GLY A 182 -15.04 -8.35 12.18
C GLY A 182 -15.58 -9.31 11.12
N ARG A 183 -16.74 -9.02 10.53
CA ARG A 183 -17.23 -9.79 9.37
C ARG A 183 -16.46 -9.30 8.16
N ALA A 184 -15.95 -10.22 7.34
CA ALA A 184 -15.15 -9.90 6.18
C ALA A 184 -15.70 -10.53 4.90
N ALA A 185 -15.41 -9.91 3.76
CA ALA A 185 -15.68 -10.42 2.43
C ALA A 185 -14.62 -9.89 1.46
N SER A 186 -14.40 -10.62 0.38
CA SER A 186 -13.51 -10.20 -0.70
C SER A 186 -14.04 -10.70 -2.03
N TYR A 187 -13.60 -10.06 -3.10
CA TYR A 187 -13.83 -10.48 -4.47
C TYR A 187 -12.58 -10.21 -5.31
N THR A 188 -12.33 -11.07 -6.27
CA THR A 188 -11.31 -10.89 -7.31
C THR A 188 -11.95 -11.31 -8.61
N GLY A 189 -12.02 -10.39 -9.56
CA GLY A 189 -12.58 -10.68 -10.87
C GLY A 189 -11.68 -11.60 -11.68
N ASN A 190 -12.29 -12.37 -12.58
CA ASN A 190 -11.62 -13.35 -13.43
C ASN A 190 -10.79 -12.73 -14.58
N GLU A 191 -10.93 -11.42 -14.82
CA GLU A 191 -10.10 -10.65 -15.75
C GLU A 191 -9.00 -9.85 -15.01
N CYS A 192 -8.87 -9.96 -13.68
CA CYS A 192 -7.72 -9.42 -12.96
C CYS A 192 -6.43 -10.13 -13.41
N PHE A 193 -5.36 -9.35 -13.65
CA PHE A 193 -4.12 -9.90 -14.18
C PHE A 193 -3.40 -10.82 -13.19
N ALA A 194 -3.04 -12.01 -13.68
CA ALA A 194 -2.43 -13.07 -12.89
C ALA A 194 -1.00 -12.74 -12.39
N TRP A 195 -0.57 -13.28 -11.24
CA TRP A 195 -1.42 -14.01 -10.29
C TRP A 195 -2.33 -13.03 -9.54
N ALA A 196 -3.61 -13.39 -9.37
CA ALA A 196 -4.58 -12.61 -8.62
C ALA A 196 -5.51 -13.50 -7.79
N GLY A 197 -5.79 -13.08 -6.56
CA GLY A 197 -6.66 -13.80 -5.64
C GLY A 197 -6.76 -13.14 -4.27
N HIS A 198 -7.40 -13.83 -3.33
CA HIS A 198 -7.65 -13.32 -1.99
C HIS A 198 -7.81 -14.44 -0.96
N VAL A 199 -7.60 -14.10 0.32
CA VAL A 199 -7.94 -14.92 1.49
C VAL A 199 -8.86 -14.11 2.40
N VAL A 200 -9.93 -14.73 2.89
CA VAL A 200 -10.84 -14.14 3.89
C VAL A 200 -10.73 -14.98 5.16
N GLY A 201 -10.29 -14.38 6.25
CA GLY A 201 -10.15 -15.02 7.55
C GLY A 201 -10.95 -14.33 8.64
N LYS A 202 -10.66 -14.65 9.90
CA LYS A 202 -11.38 -14.09 11.05
C LYS A 202 -10.97 -12.64 11.29
N ASN A 203 -11.91 -11.71 11.11
CA ASN A 203 -11.70 -10.26 11.23
C ASN A 203 -10.81 -9.62 10.15
N PHE A 204 -10.51 -10.29 9.03
CA PHE A 204 -9.73 -9.68 7.95
C PHE A 204 -10.05 -10.26 6.56
N ALA A 205 -9.63 -9.54 5.53
CA ALA A 205 -9.44 -10.09 4.20
C ALA A 205 -8.16 -9.52 3.58
N ALA A 206 -7.33 -10.39 2.99
CA ALA A 206 -6.13 -10.04 2.23
C ALA A 206 -6.33 -10.34 0.74
N GLN A 207 -5.80 -9.50 -0.14
CA GLN A 207 -5.96 -9.59 -1.60
C GLN A 207 -4.68 -9.17 -2.32
N GLY A 208 -4.48 -9.65 -3.54
CA GLY A 208 -3.53 -9.01 -4.45
C GLY A 208 -3.69 -9.44 -5.91
N ASN A 209 -3.07 -8.69 -6.80
CA ASN A 209 -3.07 -8.89 -8.24
C ASN A 209 -1.70 -8.53 -8.84
N ILE A 210 -1.35 -9.18 -9.96
CA ILE A 210 -0.01 -9.15 -10.56
C ILE A 210 1.05 -9.57 -9.52
N LEU A 211 0.76 -10.62 -8.74
CA LEU A 211 1.68 -11.19 -7.75
C LEU A 211 2.54 -12.31 -8.37
N ALA A 212 3.63 -12.66 -7.70
CA ALA A 212 4.46 -13.82 -8.05
C ALA A 212 3.69 -15.16 -7.96
N GLY A 213 2.76 -15.28 -7.02
CA GLY A 213 1.94 -16.47 -6.83
C GLY A 213 0.95 -16.34 -5.66
N GLU A 214 0.24 -17.42 -5.37
CA GLU A 214 -0.75 -17.46 -4.28
C GLU A 214 -0.13 -17.34 -2.88
N ASP A 215 1.13 -17.76 -2.73
CA ASP A 215 1.84 -17.78 -1.46
C ASP A 215 2.02 -16.38 -0.86
N VAL A 216 2.02 -15.33 -1.68
CA VAL A 216 2.03 -13.92 -1.22
C VAL A 216 0.83 -13.65 -0.31
N VAL A 217 -0.40 -13.95 -0.77
CA VAL A 217 -1.61 -13.67 0.02
C VAL A 217 -1.78 -14.67 1.16
N LYS A 218 -1.35 -15.93 0.99
CA LYS A 218 -1.32 -16.91 2.08
C LYS A 218 -0.36 -16.49 3.20
N ALA A 219 0.83 -16.00 2.87
CA ALA A 219 1.80 -15.49 3.83
C ALA A 219 1.29 -14.24 4.57
N MET A 220 0.66 -13.30 3.85
CA MET A 220 -0.01 -12.14 4.48
C MET A 220 -1.07 -12.59 5.49
N ALA A 221 -1.96 -13.51 5.10
CA ALA A 221 -3.04 -14.01 5.93
C ALA A 221 -2.51 -14.73 7.19
N HIS A 222 -1.60 -15.69 7.00
CA HIS A 222 -0.99 -16.43 8.09
C HIS A 222 -0.26 -15.50 9.06
N SER A 223 0.55 -14.56 8.55
CA SER A 223 1.27 -13.59 9.38
C SER A 223 0.32 -12.72 10.18
N PHE A 224 -0.80 -12.26 9.61
CA PHE A 224 -1.79 -11.47 10.33
C PHE A 224 -2.48 -12.26 11.46
N GLU A 225 -2.70 -13.55 11.26
CA GLU A 225 -3.34 -14.44 12.24
C GLU A 225 -2.42 -14.78 13.42
N VAL A 226 -1.13 -15.03 13.18
CA VAL A 226 -0.18 -15.43 14.23
C VAL A 226 0.56 -14.26 14.90
N THR A 227 0.58 -13.08 14.29
CA THR A 227 1.25 -11.91 14.90
C THR A 227 0.40 -11.34 16.04
N GLU A 228 1.00 -11.24 17.22
CA GLU A 228 0.42 -10.57 18.39
C GLU A 228 0.70 -9.06 18.40
N GLY A 229 0.03 -8.33 19.29
CA GLY A 229 0.14 -6.87 19.42
C GLY A 229 -0.97 -6.10 18.71
N ASP A 230 -0.78 -4.79 18.61
CA ASP A 230 -1.81 -3.86 18.10
C ASP A 230 -2.04 -4.01 16.59
N LEU A 231 -3.22 -3.60 16.13
CA LEU A 231 -3.63 -3.70 14.72
C LEU A 231 -2.59 -3.17 13.70
N PRO A 232 -1.92 -2.01 13.90
CA PRO A 232 -0.87 -1.54 12.99
C PRO A 232 0.32 -2.49 12.85
N VAL A 233 0.75 -3.13 13.95
CA VAL A 233 1.87 -4.09 13.95
C VAL A 233 1.50 -5.32 13.12
N ARG A 234 0.28 -5.83 13.31
CA ARG A 234 -0.24 -7.01 12.63
C ARG A 234 -0.45 -6.76 11.13
N LEU A 235 -0.90 -5.56 10.76
CA LEU A 235 -1.02 -5.12 9.37
C LEU A 235 0.34 -5.00 8.67
N LEU A 236 1.35 -4.42 9.33
CA LEU A 236 2.72 -4.34 8.79
C LEU A 236 3.36 -5.71 8.66
N ALA A 237 3.19 -6.59 9.65
CA ALA A 237 3.69 -7.96 9.61
C ALA A 237 3.09 -8.73 8.40
N ALA A 238 1.80 -8.52 8.11
CA ALA A 238 1.16 -9.07 6.93
C ALA A 238 1.81 -8.57 5.62
N LEU A 239 1.96 -7.25 5.42
CA LEU A 239 2.62 -6.70 4.22
C LEU A 239 4.06 -7.23 4.07
N SER A 240 4.85 -7.18 5.16
CA SER A 240 6.23 -7.68 5.16
C SER A 240 6.33 -9.18 4.87
N ALA A 241 5.31 -9.98 5.23
CA ALA A 241 5.25 -11.40 4.88
C ALA A 241 4.91 -11.60 3.39
N GLY A 242 4.00 -10.81 2.84
CA GLY A 242 3.70 -10.78 1.40
C GLY A 242 4.92 -10.41 0.56
N GLN A 243 5.58 -9.30 0.89
CA GLN A 243 6.76 -8.80 0.18
C GLN A 243 7.96 -9.77 0.24
N ARG A 244 8.08 -10.60 1.28
CA ARG A 244 9.09 -11.66 1.34
C ARG A 244 8.73 -12.90 0.52
N ALA A 245 7.47 -13.10 0.19
CA ALA A 245 6.97 -14.24 -0.57
C ALA A 245 6.96 -14.02 -2.10
N GLY A 246 7.05 -12.78 -2.59
CA GLY A 246 7.35 -12.46 -4.00
C GLY A 246 6.83 -11.14 -4.55
#